data_AF-A0A8K0NFI6-F1
#
_entry.id   AF-A0A8K0NFI6-F1
#
_cell.length_a   1.000
_cell.length_b   1.000
_cell.length_c   1.000
_cell.angle_alpha   90.00
_cell.angle_beta   90.00
_cell.angle_gamma   90.00
#
_symmetry.space_group_name_H-M   'P 1'
#
loop_
_entity.id
_entity.type
_entity.pdbx_description
1 polymer ?
#
loop_
_entity_poly.entity_id
_entity_poly.type
_entity_poly.pdbx_seq_one_letter_code
_entity_poly.pdbx_strand_id
1 'polypeptide(L)'
;MADQDSAAESSQLDKEIAALRKQAASLRKQLQIQCSTILSSASTSRLIQSASSSSAASTIDRRGQAVSHAAKLTTRSTQQQAYMQQCIYRISSPVTSFKVRDPDPHAVDRGHVLGLRFEVMSRGQFLRPYYVMLNRPYPGSKHLRVHRHTVPPAVPLAGLAAR
;
A
#
# COMPACT_ATOMS: atom_id res chain seq x y z
N MET A 1 22.11 -2.66 46.38
CA MET A 1 23.14 -2.32 45.37
C MET A 1 23.01 -3.22 44.14
N ALA A 2 22.97 -4.56 44.29
CA ALA A 2 22.78 -5.50 43.17
C ALA A 2 21.50 -5.30 42.32
N ASP A 3 20.37 -4.90 42.92
CA ASP A 3 19.12 -4.65 42.16
C ASP A 3 19.17 -3.38 41.28
N GLN A 4 20.00 -2.39 41.65
CA GLN A 4 20.17 -1.17 40.85
C GLN A 4 21.05 -1.42 39.62
N ASP A 5 22.05 -2.30 39.74
CA ASP A 5 22.92 -2.68 38.62
C ASP A 5 22.14 -3.49 37.58
N SER A 6 21.29 -4.43 38.00
CA SER A 6 20.41 -5.21 37.10
C SER A 6 19.39 -4.33 36.35
N ALA A 7 18.82 -3.32 37.01
CA ALA A 7 17.93 -2.34 36.37
C ALA A 7 18.66 -1.45 35.36
N ALA A 8 19.92 -1.12 35.63
CA ALA A 8 20.75 -0.35 34.70
C ALA A 8 21.15 -1.17 33.47
N GLU A 9 21.54 -2.44 33.66
CA GLU A 9 21.86 -3.38 32.59
C GLU A 9 20.66 -3.64 31.67
N SER A 10 19.48 -3.90 32.25
CA SER A 10 18.25 -4.08 31.46
C SER A 10 17.89 -2.84 30.63
N SER A 11 18.05 -1.64 31.18
CA SER A 11 17.85 -0.39 30.43
C SER A 11 18.84 -0.23 29.26
N GLN A 12 20.09 -0.66 29.44
CA GLN A 12 21.09 -0.65 28.37
C GLN A 12 20.72 -1.65 27.25
N LEU A 13 20.29 -2.87 27.61
CA LEU A 13 19.84 -3.87 26.65
C LEU A 13 18.60 -3.40 25.88
N ASP A 14 17.62 -2.76 26.53
CA ASP A 14 16.44 -2.21 25.85
C ASP A 14 16.80 -1.14 24.82
N LYS A 15 17.76 -0.27 25.13
CA LYS A 15 18.28 0.74 24.20
C LYS A 15 18.97 0.07 23.01
N GLU A 16 19.76 -0.96 23.25
CA GLU A 16 20.42 -1.73 22.19
C GLU A 16 19.40 -2.44 21.29
N ILE A 17 18.41 -3.10 21.88
CA ILE A 17 17.31 -3.75 21.15
C ILE A 17 16.55 -2.73 20.30
N ALA A 18 16.25 -1.54 20.85
CA ALA A 18 15.60 -0.47 20.10
C ALA A 18 16.48 0.02 18.94
N ALA A 19 17.78 0.18 19.15
CA ALA A 19 18.74 0.57 18.10
C ALA A 19 18.84 -0.48 16.99
N LEU A 20 18.98 -1.76 17.34
CA LEU A 20 19.04 -2.87 16.39
C LEU A 20 17.73 -2.99 15.59
N ARG A 21 16.57 -2.83 16.23
CA ARG A 21 15.27 -2.82 15.54
C ARG A 21 15.18 -1.66 14.55
N LYS A 22 15.68 -0.47 14.91
CA LYS A 22 15.74 0.71 14.02
C LYS A 22 16.66 0.45 12.83
N GLN A 23 17.82 -0.15 13.05
CA GLN A 23 18.77 -0.50 11.98
C GLN A 23 18.17 -1.53 11.02
N ALA A 24 17.55 -2.59 11.55
CA ALA A 24 16.88 -3.61 10.74
C ALA A 24 15.73 -3.01 9.90
N ALA A 25 14.95 -2.09 10.46
CA ALA A 25 13.92 -1.37 9.72
C ALA A 25 14.50 -0.53 8.59
N SER A 26 15.62 0.17 8.83
CA SER A 26 16.32 0.96 7.82
C SER A 26 16.86 0.09 6.68
N LEU A 27 17.54 -1.01 6.99
CA LEU A 27 18.09 -1.94 6.00
C LEU A 27 16.99 -2.58 5.14
N ARG A 28 15.88 -3.01 5.77
CA ARG A 28 14.72 -3.54 5.04
C ARG A 28 14.13 -2.50 4.08
N LYS A 29 14.04 -1.24 4.50
CA LYS A 29 13.59 -0.13 3.64
C LYS A 29 14.53 0.09 2.46
N GLN A 30 15.86 0.08 2.69
CA GLN A 30 16.85 0.21 1.63
C GLN A 30 16.77 -0.93 0.62
N LEU A 31 16.69 -2.18 1.11
CA LEU A 31 16.52 -3.36 0.26
C LEU A 31 15.24 -3.24 -0.58
N GLN A 32 14.12 -2.85 0.03
CA GLN A 32 12.86 -2.66 -0.69
C GLN A 32 12.99 -1.64 -1.82
N ILE A 33 13.67 -0.51 -1.58
CA ILE A 33 13.91 0.54 -2.60
C ILE A 33 14.78 -0.02 -3.74
N GLN A 34 15.87 -0.70 -3.41
CA GLN A 34 16.78 -1.28 -4.41
C GLN A 34 16.07 -2.34 -5.26
N CYS A 35 15.34 -3.28 -4.64
CA CYS A 35 14.57 -4.29 -5.35
C CYS A 35 13.48 -3.66 -6.23
N SER A 36 12.75 -2.67 -5.71
CA SER A 36 11.75 -1.92 -6.49
C SER A 36 12.40 -1.27 -7.73
N THR A 37 13.58 -0.67 -7.56
CA THR A 37 14.33 -0.03 -8.65
C THR A 37 14.75 -1.05 -9.71
N ILE A 38 15.33 -2.18 -9.28
CA ILE A 38 15.75 -3.27 -10.17
C ILE A 38 14.56 -3.82 -10.96
N LEU A 39 13.43 -4.10 -10.29
CA LEU A 39 12.22 -4.63 -10.93
C LEU A 39 11.52 -3.62 -11.85
N SER A 40 11.63 -2.32 -11.55
CA SER A 40 11.07 -1.25 -12.41
C SER A 40 11.89 -0.99 -13.68
N SER A 41 13.14 -1.46 -13.73
CA SER A 41 14.01 -1.27 -14.90
C SER A 41 13.48 -2.05 -16.12
N ALA A 42 13.49 -1.39 -17.28
CA ALA A 42 13.07 -1.99 -18.55
C ALA A 42 13.96 -3.18 -18.96
N SER A 43 15.26 -3.13 -18.63
CA SER A 43 16.21 -4.21 -18.92
C SER A 43 15.85 -5.47 -18.13
N THR A 44 15.64 -5.34 -16.82
CA THR A 44 15.23 -6.44 -15.95
C THR A 44 13.88 -7.01 -16.35
N SER A 45 12.91 -6.14 -16.68
CA SER A 45 11.58 -6.58 -17.12
C SER A 45 11.66 -7.45 -18.38
N ARG A 46 12.49 -7.07 -19.36
CA ARG A 46 12.72 -7.87 -20.58
C ARG A 46 13.38 -9.22 -20.26
N LEU A 47 14.36 -9.24 -19.37
CA LEU A 47 15.02 -10.48 -18.93
C LEU A 47 14.05 -11.43 -18.21
N ILE A 48 13.17 -10.91 -17.36
CA ILE A 48 12.15 -11.72 -16.66
C ILE A 48 11.16 -12.29 -17.68
N GLN A 49 10.73 -11.49 -18.66
CA GLN A 49 9.85 -11.96 -19.74
C GLN A 49 10.51 -13.07 -20.58
N SER A 50 11.76 -12.88 -21.01
CA SER A 50 12.48 -13.92 -21.77
C SER A 50 12.71 -15.20 -20.94
N ALA A 51 13.02 -15.05 -19.64
CA ALA A 51 13.21 -16.18 -18.73
C ALA A 51 11.89 -16.92 -18.44
N SER A 52 10.74 -16.26 -18.57
CA SER A 52 9.43 -16.91 -18.42
C SER A 52 9.01 -17.71 -19.64
N SER A 53 9.49 -17.35 -20.85
CA SER A 53 9.28 -18.12 -22.09
C SER A 53 10.22 -19.32 -22.23
N SER A 54 11.43 -19.23 -21.68
CA SER A 54 12.34 -20.37 -21.55
C SER A 54 11.97 -21.12 -20.28
N SER A 55 11.25 -22.23 -20.38
CA SER A 55 10.81 -23.10 -19.26
C SER A 55 11.98 -23.55 -18.36
N ALA A 56 12.41 -22.68 -17.44
CA ALA A 56 13.58 -22.92 -16.60
C ALA A 56 13.15 -23.43 -15.21
N ALA A 57 13.52 -24.69 -14.96
CA ALA A 57 13.66 -25.37 -13.67
C ALA A 57 12.52 -25.14 -12.66
N SER A 58 11.49 -25.99 -12.73
CA SER A 58 10.62 -26.25 -11.58
C SER A 58 11.43 -26.96 -10.51
N THR A 59 11.71 -26.30 -9.40
CA THR A 59 12.29 -26.95 -8.21
C THR A 59 11.15 -27.42 -7.31
N ILE A 60 11.26 -28.64 -6.79
CA ILE A 60 10.30 -29.17 -5.82
C ILE A 60 10.63 -28.54 -4.46
N ASP A 61 9.68 -27.81 -3.87
CA ASP A 61 9.83 -27.27 -2.51
C ASP A 61 9.77 -28.42 -1.48
N ARG A 62 10.17 -28.17 -0.23
CA ARG A 62 10.16 -29.16 0.89
C ARG A 62 8.79 -29.79 1.15
N ARG A 63 7.73 -29.23 0.55
CA ARG A 63 6.32 -29.68 0.62
C ARG A 63 5.86 -30.43 -0.64
N GLY A 64 6.77 -30.78 -1.56
CA GLY A 64 6.45 -31.53 -2.78
C GLY A 64 5.82 -30.70 -3.91
N GLN A 65 5.66 -29.38 -3.74
CA GLN A 65 5.09 -28.52 -4.78
C GLN A 65 6.14 -28.04 -5.77
N ALA A 66 5.84 -28.15 -7.07
CA ALA A 66 6.65 -27.57 -8.13
C ALA A 66 6.57 -26.03 -8.03
N VAL A 67 7.68 -25.41 -7.63
CA VAL A 67 7.83 -23.96 -7.57
C VAL A 67 8.64 -23.53 -8.78
N SER A 68 8.01 -22.77 -9.68
CA SER A 68 8.74 -22.03 -10.70
C SER A 68 9.17 -20.67 -10.13
N HIS A 69 10.47 -20.52 -9.89
CA HIS A 69 11.05 -19.23 -9.48
C HIS A 69 10.84 -18.14 -10.55
N ALA A 70 10.86 -18.53 -11.83
CA ALA A 70 10.52 -17.65 -12.94
C ALA A 70 9.07 -17.14 -12.83
N ALA A 71 8.09 -18.02 -12.56
CA ALA A 71 6.70 -17.61 -12.39
C ALA A 71 6.48 -16.67 -11.19
N LYS A 72 7.18 -16.91 -10.08
CA LYS A 72 7.19 -16.00 -8.92
C LYS A 72 7.76 -14.64 -9.27
N LEU A 73 8.89 -14.60 -10.00
CA LEU A 73 9.51 -13.36 -10.45
C LEU A 73 8.61 -12.59 -11.41
N THR A 74 7.97 -13.25 -12.38
CA THR A 74 7.01 -12.62 -13.29
C THR A 74 5.82 -12.02 -12.54
N THR A 75 5.24 -12.75 -11.58
CA THR A 75 4.15 -12.24 -10.74
C THR A 75 4.57 -11.01 -9.93
N ARG A 76 5.80 -11.01 -9.38
CA ARG A 76 6.33 -9.85 -8.65
C ARG A 76 6.60 -8.66 -9.57
N SER A 77 7.12 -8.92 -10.76
CA SER A 77 7.36 -7.89 -11.78
C SER A 77 6.05 -7.24 -12.22
N THR A 78 4.99 -8.01 -12.48
CA THR A 78 3.68 -7.47 -12.88
C THR A 78 3.05 -6.67 -11.74
N GLN A 79 3.14 -7.16 -10.51
CA GLN A 79 2.69 -6.42 -9.32
C GLN A 79 3.44 -5.08 -9.17
N GLN A 80 4.75 -5.07 -9.39
CA GLN A 80 5.57 -3.85 -9.34
C GLN A 80 5.16 -2.85 -10.42
N GLN A 81 4.91 -3.31 -11.64
CA GLN A 81 4.44 -2.46 -12.74
C GLN A 81 3.07 -1.83 -12.42
N ALA A 82 2.12 -2.63 -11.91
CA ALA A 82 0.82 -2.13 -11.49
C ALA A 82 0.93 -1.10 -10.35
N TYR A 83 1.81 -1.34 -9.37
CA TYR A 83 2.08 -0.40 -8.29
C TYR A 83 2.65 0.94 -8.81
N MET A 84 3.63 0.87 -9.72
CA MET A 84 4.23 2.06 -10.32
C MET A 84 3.20 2.86 -11.12
N GLN A 85 2.37 2.18 -11.92
CA GLN A 85 1.27 2.82 -12.65
C GLN A 85 0.28 3.51 -11.70
N GLN A 86 -0.09 2.86 -10.59
CA GLN A 86 -0.94 3.47 -9.55
C GLN A 86 -0.28 4.72 -8.94
N CYS A 87 1.03 4.69 -8.66
CA CYS A 87 1.77 5.84 -8.18
C CYS A 87 1.79 6.99 -9.20
N ILE A 88 1.97 6.69 -10.48
CA ILE A 88 1.94 7.70 -11.55
C ILE A 88 0.57 8.39 -11.60
N TYR A 89 -0.53 7.62 -11.59
CA TYR A 89 -1.89 8.19 -11.57
C TYR A 89 -2.15 9.10 -10.36
N ARG A 90 -1.60 8.74 -9.21
CA ARG A 90 -1.70 9.53 -7.97
C ARG A 90 -0.89 10.82 -8.00
N ILE A 91 0.26 10.80 -8.68
CA ILE A 91 1.09 11.99 -8.85
C ILE A 91 0.49 12.93 -9.91
N SER A 92 -0.09 12.37 -10.99
CA SER A 92 -0.65 13.15 -12.09
C SER A 92 -2.03 13.74 -11.79
N SER A 93 -2.81 13.11 -10.91
CA SER A 93 -4.13 13.59 -10.51
C SER A 93 -4.21 13.79 -8.99
N PRO A 94 -4.54 15.01 -8.51
CA PRO A 94 -4.70 15.26 -7.08
C PRO A 94 -5.89 14.51 -6.47
N VAL A 95 -6.82 14.02 -7.30
CA VAL A 95 -7.97 13.23 -6.86
C VAL A 95 -7.98 11.89 -7.59
N THR A 96 -8.01 10.81 -6.80
CA THR A 96 -8.08 9.43 -7.31
C THR A 96 -9.21 8.67 -6.65
N SER A 97 -9.87 7.79 -7.39
CA SER A 97 -10.96 6.95 -6.88
C SER A 97 -10.51 5.51 -6.65
N PHE A 98 -11.12 4.83 -5.69
CA PHE A 98 -10.85 3.44 -5.36
C PHE A 98 -12.11 2.76 -4.80
N LYS A 99 -12.18 1.44 -4.94
CA LYS A 99 -13.31 0.66 -4.44
C LYS A 99 -13.04 0.22 -3.01
N VAL A 100 -14.03 0.40 -2.15
CA VAL A 100 -14.02 -0.03 -0.75
C VAL A 100 -15.24 -0.92 -0.51
N ARG A 101 -15.09 -1.91 0.37
CA ARG A 101 -16.19 -2.71 0.85
C ARG A 101 -16.36 -2.48 2.35
N ASP A 102 -17.53 -2.01 2.74
CA ASP A 102 -17.93 -1.92 4.14
C ASP A 102 -18.14 -3.34 4.69
N PRO A 103 -17.45 -3.73 5.78
CA PRO A 103 -17.64 -5.04 6.40
C PRO A 103 -18.97 -5.18 7.17
N ASP A 104 -19.71 -4.10 7.42
CA ASP A 104 -20.99 -4.18 8.14
C ASP A 104 -22.02 -5.02 7.35
N PRO A 105 -22.60 -6.08 7.95
CA PRO A 105 -23.65 -6.87 7.31
C PRO A 105 -24.91 -6.05 6.97
N HIS A 106 -25.14 -4.91 7.62
CA HIS A 106 -26.26 -4.01 7.36
C HIS A 106 -25.90 -2.83 6.45
N ALA A 107 -24.71 -2.86 5.83
CA ALA A 107 -24.26 -1.79 4.97
C ALA A 107 -25.16 -1.63 3.73
N VAL A 108 -25.41 -0.37 3.37
CA VAL A 108 -26.20 -0.03 2.18
C VAL A 108 -25.46 -0.47 0.91
N ASP A 109 -26.21 -0.80 -0.15
CA ASP A 109 -25.66 -1.26 -1.44
C ASP A 109 -24.71 -2.46 -1.30
N ARG A 110 -25.05 -3.42 -0.42
CA ARG A 110 -24.23 -4.62 -0.14
C ARG A 110 -22.81 -4.27 0.33
N GLY A 111 -22.65 -3.12 0.97
CA GLY A 111 -21.37 -2.59 1.41
C GLY A 111 -20.49 -2.02 0.31
N HIS A 112 -21.01 -1.79 -0.90
CA HIS A 112 -20.26 -1.11 -1.95
C HIS A 112 -20.08 0.38 -1.62
N VAL A 113 -18.82 0.78 -1.45
CA VAL A 113 -18.43 2.16 -1.14
C VAL A 113 -17.41 2.63 -2.17
N LEU A 114 -17.65 3.81 -2.74
CA LEU A 114 -16.70 4.50 -3.59
C LEU A 114 -15.81 5.40 -2.72
N GLY A 115 -14.54 5.07 -2.61
CA GLY A 115 -13.54 5.90 -1.96
C GLY A 115 -12.97 6.93 -2.92
N LEU A 116 -12.84 8.16 -2.46
CA LEU A 116 -12.07 9.23 -3.08
C LEU A 116 -10.88 9.55 -2.19
N ARG A 117 -9.71 9.67 -2.80
CA ARG A 117 -8.47 10.08 -2.17
C ARG A 117 -8.07 11.43 -2.74
N PHE A 118 -7.92 12.41 -1.87
CA PHE A 118 -7.42 13.73 -2.17
C PHE A 118 -5.98 13.82 -1.68
N GLU A 119 -5.05 14.06 -2.59
CA GLU A 119 -3.63 14.23 -2.30
C GLU A 119 -3.24 15.66 -2.61
N VAL A 120 -2.60 16.31 -1.64
CA VAL A 120 -2.12 17.68 -1.77
C VAL A 120 -0.62 17.65 -1.61
N MET A 121 0.09 18.21 -2.58
CA MET A 121 1.53 18.39 -2.50
C MET A 121 1.84 19.78 -1.93
N SER A 122 2.73 19.84 -0.95
CA SER A 122 3.25 21.09 -0.40
C SER A 122 4.75 20.95 -0.15
N ARG A 123 5.52 21.97 -0.54
CA ARG A 123 7.00 21.99 -0.37
C ARG A 123 7.69 20.73 -0.91
N GLY A 124 7.25 20.24 -2.07
CA GLY A 124 7.84 19.07 -2.73
C GLY A 124 7.52 17.72 -2.06
N GLN A 125 6.57 17.66 -1.13
CA GLN A 125 6.14 16.43 -0.47
C GLN A 125 4.63 16.30 -0.48
N PHE A 126 4.13 15.07 -0.59
CA PHE A 126 2.71 14.79 -0.41
C PHE A 126 2.35 14.85 1.07
N LEU A 127 1.34 15.65 1.40
CA LEU A 127 0.74 15.65 2.72
C LEU A 127 -0.06 14.37 2.96
N ARG A 128 -0.47 14.14 4.21
CA ARG A 128 -1.38 13.04 4.52
C ARG A 128 -2.66 13.19 3.69
N PRO A 129 -3.05 12.17 2.90
CA PRO A 129 -4.21 12.27 2.04
C PRO A 129 -5.51 12.39 2.85
N TYR A 130 -6.46 13.13 2.30
CA TYR A 130 -7.84 13.16 2.79
C TYR A 130 -8.68 12.15 2.04
N TYR A 131 -9.63 11.55 2.74
CA TYR A 131 -10.50 10.52 2.18
C TYR A 131 -11.95 10.96 2.28
N VAL A 132 -12.71 10.67 1.24
CA VAL A 132 -14.18 10.79 1.23
C VAL A 132 -14.74 9.45 0.76
N MET A 133 -15.65 8.89 1.54
CA MET A 133 -16.31 7.63 1.27
C MET A 133 -17.74 7.93 0.85
N LEU A 134 -18.13 7.45 -0.33
CA LEU A 134 -19.43 7.67 -0.92
C LEU A 134 -20.19 6.34 -0.96
N ASN A 135 -21.43 6.32 -0.47
CA ASN A 135 -22.32 5.17 -0.61
C ASN A 135 -23.49 5.49 -1.54
N ARG A 136 -24.23 4.47 -1.97
CA ARG A 136 -25.42 4.60 -2.80
C ARG A 136 -26.66 4.29 -1.97
N PRO A 137 -27.28 5.28 -1.32
CA PRO A 137 -28.38 5.02 -0.40
C PRO A 137 -29.70 4.65 -1.09
N TYR A 138 -29.86 5.04 -2.36
CA TYR A 138 -31.11 4.88 -3.10
C TYR A 138 -31.00 3.71 -4.09
N PRO A 139 -31.76 2.61 -3.92
CA PRO A 139 -31.79 1.49 -4.85
C PRO A 139 -32.15 1.95 -6.27
N GLY A 140 -31.41 1.46 -7.27
CA GLY A 140 -31.67 1.78 -8.69
C GLY A 140 -31.25 3.20 -9.14
N SER A 141 -30.80 4.05 -8.22
CA SER A 141 -30.39 5.43 -8.51
C SER A 141 -28.89 5.56 -8.69
N LYS A 142 -28.45 6.46 -9.60
CA LYS A 142 -27.03 6.79 -9.79
C LYS A 142 -26.47 7.76 -8.74
N HIS A 143 -27.32 8.32 -7.89
CA HIS A 143 -26.92 9.28 -6.86
C HIS A 143 -26.07 8.64 -5.75
N LEU A 144 -25.08 9.40 -5.29
CA LEU A 144 -24.17 9.02 -4.21
C LEU A 144 -24.35 9.98 -3.03
N ARG A 145 -24.10 9.48 -1.82
CA ARG A 145 -24.12 10.29 -0.59
C ARG A 145 -22.80 10.13 0.14
N VAL A 146 -22.34 11.21 0.76
CA VAL A 146 -21.19 11.18 1.66
C VAL A 146 -21.52 10.30 2.87
N HIS A 147 -20.74 9.23 3.04
CA HIS A 147 -20.87 8.31 4.16
C HIS A 147 -19.91 8.68 5.30
N ARG A 148 -18.61 8.82 5.01
CA ARG A 148 -17.55 9.20 5.97
C ARG A 148 -16.48 10.02 5.26
N HIS A 149 -15.76 10.88 5.98
CA HIS A 149 -14.61 11.59 5.44
C HIS A 149 -13.59 11.96 6.52
N THR A 150 -12.37 12.29 6.08
CA THR A 150 -11.30 12.84 6.95
C THR A 150 -10.98 14.30 6.65
N VAL A 151 -11.78 14.95 5.78
CA VAL A 151 -11.63 16.37 5.42
C VAL A 151 -11.85 17.27 6.65
N PRO A 152 -11.04 18.32 6.86
CA PRO A 152 -11.18 19.24 8.00
C PRO A 152 -12.55 19.94 8.04
N PRO A 153 -13.07 20.28 9.25
CA PRO A 153 -14.38 20.92 9.41
C PRO A 153 -14.55 22.27 8.70
N ALA A 154 -13.44 22.97 8.43
CA ALA A 154 -13.44 24.24 7.70
C ALA A 154 -13.93 24.12 6.24
N VAL A 155 -13.95 22.90 5.67
CA VAL A 155 -14.45 22.64 4.33
C VAL A 155 -15.91 22.18 4.43
N PRO A 156 -16.89 22.92 3.88
CA PRO A 156 -18.31 22.61 4.02
C PRO A 156 -18.76 21.47 3.09
N LEU A 157 -18.27 20.25 3.33
CA LEU A 157 -18.42 19.10 2.43
C LEU A 157 -19.89 18.72 2.18
N ALA A 158 -20.76 18.80 3.20
CA ALA A 158 -22.18 18.49 3.04
C ALA A 158 -22.87 19.46 2.06
N GLY A 159 -22.55 20.75 2.14
CA GLY A 159 -23.07 21.76 1.20
C GLY A 159 -22.49 21.59 -0.20
N LEU A 160 -21.22 21.18 -0.33
CA LEU A 160 -20.60 20.90 -1.61
C LEU A 160 -21.18 19.66 -2.30
N ALA A 161 -21.53 18.62 -1.53
CA ALA A 161 -22.08 17.38 -2.06
C ALA A 161 -23.58 17.45 -2.39
N ALA A 162 -24.28 18.48 -1.92
CA ALA A 162 -25.70 18.69 -2.18
C ALA A 162 -25.98 19.51 -3.47
N ARG A 163 -24.92 20.01 -4.13
CA ARG A 163 -25.00 20.73 -5.40
C ARG A 163 -24.77 19.78 -6.57
#